data_AF-A0A2R6XYV2-F1
#
_entry.id   AF-A0A2R6XYV2-F1
#
_cell.length_a   1.000
_cell.length_b   1.000
_cell.length_c   1.000
_cell.angle_alpha   90.00
_cell.angle_beta   90.00
_cell.angle_gamma   90.00
#
_symmetry.space_group_name_H-M   'P 1'
#
loop_
_entity.id
_entity.type
_entity.pdbx_description
1 polymer ?
#
loop_
_entity_poly.entity_id
_entity_poly.type
_entity_poly.pdbx_seq_one_letter_code
_entity_poly.pdbx_strand_id
1 'polypeptide(L)'
;MKGSPDEYTLELVIGSQTIGMFQITDENLDDWIIGFLYLQGWMERPDVLKNYSLWREGSFIQMKVEIDGWEQLRAVRQNIRDPALYAMLIGQGDRCEALNMRLREEALNPVQSGRVWTLTEIQDYMKTFIRSMPRYEQTGGMHAAALVTAEGDLLVREDIGRHNAIDKVIGYALKRGWPGENLLLLATGRITLAMMMKAATYGISVMATRSAATRQAVALATQLGIDTLGYVRGGRYMLYTPAFRVKIEEGETLSVT
;
A
#
# COMPACT_ATOMS: atom_id res chain seq x y z
N MET A 1 -6.32 -24.27 -17.32
CA MET A 1 -5.24 -23.48 -17.94
C MET A 1 -5.34 -22.08 -17.36
N LYS A 2 -4.23 -21.45 -16.98
CA LYS A 2 -4.27 -20.07 -16.48
C LYS A 2 -4.50 -19.09 -17.65
N GLY A 3 -5.34 -18.08 -17.45
CA GLY A 3 -5.57 -16.99 -18.40
C GLY A 3 -4.56 -15.85 -18.24
N SER A 4 -4.79 -14.76 -18.96
CA SER A 4 -4.07 -13.48 -18.76
C SER A 4 -4.94 -12.53 -17.93
N PRO A 5 -4.35 -11.68 -17.06
CA PRO A 5 -5.12 -10.66 -16.36
C PRO A 5 -5.56 -9.54 -17.31
N ASP A 6 -6.72 -8.96 -17.03
CA ASP A 6 -7.17 -7.72 -17.69
C ASP A 6 -6.36 -6.53 -17.13
N GLU A 7 -5.91 -5.65 -18.03
CA GLU A 7 -5.17 -4.43 -17.73
C GLU A 7 -5.89 -3.23 -18.34
N TYR A 8 -6.16 -2.23 -17.53
CA TYR A 8 -6.82 -0.99 -17.93
C TYR A 8 -5.88 0.19 -17.75
N THR A 9 -5.90 1.10 -18.70
CA THR A 9 -5.29 2.43 -18.55
C THR A 9 -6.31 3.36 -17.91
N LEU A 10 -6.06 3.77 -16.68
CA LEU A 10 -6.87 4.71 -15.93
C LEU A 10 -6.25 6.11 -15.96
N GLU A 11 -6.97 7.08 -16.51
CA GLU A 11 -6.69 8.50 -16.36
C GLU A 11 -7.38 9.04 -15.10
N LEU A 12 -6.59 9.54 -14.15
CA LEU A 12 -7.12 10.23 -12.99
C LEU A 12 -7.17 11.74 -13.24
N VAL A 13 -8.35 12.32 -13.12
CA VAL A 13 -8.59 13.77 -13.26
C VAL A 13 -9.17 14.31 -11.96
N ILE A 14 -8.56 15.35 -11.40
CA ILE A 14 -9.12 16.10 -10.26
C ILE A 14 -9.37 17.54 -10.70
N GLY A 15 -10.60 18.01 -10.51
CA GLY A 15 -11.06 19.28 -11.08
C GLY A 15 -10.95 19.25 -12.61
N SER A 16 -10.13 20.13 -13.18
CA SER A 16 -9.85 20.19 -14.62
C SER A 16 -8.46 19.66 -15.01
N GLN A 17 -7.74 19.02 -14.07
CA GLN A 17 -6.34 18.65 -14.26
C GLN A 17 -6.16 17.13 -14.25
N THR A 18 -5.52 16.60 -15.29
CA THR A 18 -5.01 15.22 -15.29
C THR A 18 -3.87 15.12 -14.27
N ILE A 19 -4.06 14.23 -13.30
CA ILE A 19 -3.10 13.94 -12.24
C ILE A 19 -2.10 12.89 -12.70
N GLY A 20 -2.60 11.86 -13.37
CA GLY A 20 -1.74 10.90 -14.05
C GLY A 20 -2.47 9.73 -14.68
N MET A 21 -1.68 8.86 -15.29
CA MET A 21 -2.11 7.64 -15.98
C MET A 21 -1.62 6.40 -15.24
N PHE A 22 -2.52 5.47 -14.96
CA PHE A 22 -2.23 4.27 -14.17
C PHE A 22 -2.59 3.01 -14.97
N GLN A 23 -1.78 1.96 -14.83
CA GLN A 23 -2.21 0.62 -15.22
C GLN A 23 -2.78 -0.10 -14.00
N ILE A 24 -4.02 -0.55 -14.10
CA ILE A 24 -4.80 -1.04 -12.96
C ILE A 24 -5.79 -2.13 -13.39
N THR A 25 -6.29 -2.93 -12.45
CA THR A 25 -7.53 -3.67 -12.67
C THR A 25 -8.75 -2.82 -12.36
N ASP A 26 -9.88 -3.14 -12.99
CA ASP A 26 -11.10 -2.36 -12.83
C ASP A 26 -11.97 -2.74 -11.60
N GLU A 27 -11.41 -3.57 -10.72
CA GLU A 27 -12.01 -4.00 -9.46
C GLU A 27 -11.59 -3.08 -8.31
N ASN A 28 -12.53 -2.82 -7.38
CA ASN A 28 -12.30 -2.04 -6.15
C ASN A 28 -11.67 -0.66 -6.42
N LEU A 29 -12.12 0.02 -7.48
CA LEU A 29 -11.63 1.36 -7.84
C LEU A 29 -12.02 2.42 -6.80
N ASP A 30 -13.10 2.19 -6.05
CA ASP A 30 -13.52 3.01 -4.92
C ASP A 30 -12.52 2.92 -3.75
N ASP A 31 -12.06 1.72 -3.44
CA ASP A 31 -10.97 1.49 -2.49
C ASP A 31 -9.68 2.16 -3.00
N TRP A 32 -9.35 1.96 -4.27
CA TRP A 32 -8.13 2.50 -4.86
C TRP A 32 -8.06 4.03 -4.78
N ILE A 33 -9.12 4.75 -5.18
CA ILE A 33 -9.05 6.22 -5.21
C ILE A 33 -8.90 6.83 -3.82
N ILE A 34 -9.59 6.27 -2.82
CA ILE A 34 -9.48 6.73 -1.42
C ILE A 34 -8.06 6.50 -0.90
N GLY A 35 -7.53 5.29 -1.10
CA GLY A 35 -6.17 4.97 -0.68
C GLY A 35 -5.14 5.82 -1.40
N PHE A 36 -5.25 5.95 -2.72
CA PHE A 36 -4.35 6.76 -3.54
C PHE A 36 -4.32 8.22 -3.05
N LEU A 37 -5.48 8.88 -2.93
CA LEU A 37 -5.54 10.28 -2.49
C LEU A 37 -4.96 10.46 -1.09
N TYR A 38 -5.28 9.57 -0.16
CA TYR A 38 -4.75 9.62 1.20
C TYR A 38 -3.24 9.43 1.24
N LEU A 39 -2.72 8.39 0.58
CA LEU A 39 -1.31 8.02 0.63
C LEU A 39 -0.43 9.04 -0.10
N GLN A 40 -0.97 9.66 -1.14
CA GLN A 40 -0.32 10.76 -1.85
C GLN A 40 -0.49 12.11 -1.13
N GLY A 41 -1.29 12.18 -0.07
CA GLY A 41 -1.52 13.40 0.71
C GLY A 41 -2.35 14.46 0.00
N TRP A 42 -3.24 14.04 -0.90
CA TRP A 42 -4.34 14.87 -1.40
C TRP A 42 -5.52 14.89 -0.43
N MET A 43 -5.48 14.05 0.61
CA MET A 43 -6.55 13.87 1.57
C MET A 43 -5.98 13.42 2.93
N GLU A 44 -6.55 13.95 4.01
CA GLU A 44 -6.27 13.48 5.39
C GLU A 44 -7.37 12.57 5.93
N ARG A 45 -8.61 12.75 5.47
CA ARG A 45 -9.77 11.98 5.90
C ARG A 45 -10.69 11.63 4.72
N PRO A 46 -11.33 10.44 4.72
CA PRO A 46 -12.13 9.96 3.58
C PRO A 46 -13.29 10.87 3.16
N ASP A 47 -13.83 11.68 4.08
CA ASP A 47 -14.94 12.60 3.85
C ASP A 47 -14.58 13.80 2.96
N VAL A 48 -13.28 14.03 2.69
CA VAL A 48 -12.82 15.04 1.72
C VAL A 48 -13.16 14.64 0.28
N LEU A 49 -13.29 13.33 0.01
CA LEU A 49 -13.76 12.84 -1.29
C LEU A 49 -15.28 13.03 -1.38
N LYS A 50 -15.72 14.01 -2.17
CA LYS A 50 -17.15 14.28 -2.37
C LYS A 50 -17.80 13.27 -3.31
N ASN A 51 -17.19 13.05 -4.46
CA ASN A 51 -17.69 12.14 -5.48
C ASN A 51 -16.58 11.76 -6.47
N TYR A 52 -16.78 10.67 -7.19
CA TYR A 52 -16.06 10.38 -8.42
C TYR A 52 -16.99 9.80 -9.47
N SER A 53 -16.68 10.04 -10.75
CA SER A 53 -17.38 9.46 -11.89
C SER A 53 -16.42 8.65 -12.74
N LEU A 54 -16.90 7.53 -13.27
CA LEU A 54 -16.15 6.67 -14.18
C LEU A 54 -16.76 6.76 -15.58
N TRP A 55 -15.91 7.03 -16.56
CA TRP A 55 -16.22 6.85 -17.97
C TRP A 55 -15.30 5.77 -18.55
N ARG A 56 -15.82 4.93 -19.44
CA ARG A 56 -15.11 3.75 -19.94
C ARG A 56 -15.25 3.64 -21.46
N GLU A 57 -14.14 3.35 -22.13
CA GLU A 57 -14.09 3.01 -23.54
C GLU A 57 -13.00 1.95 -23.78
N GLY A 58 -13.42 0.71 -24.09
CA GLY A 58 -12.49 -0.41 -24.21
C GLY A 58 -11.70 -0.66 -22.92
N SER A 59 -10.37 -0.68 -23.02
CA SER A 59 -9.45 -0.80 -21.88
C SER A 59 -9.09 0.55 -21.24
N PHE A 60 -9.71 1.66 -21.66
CA PHE A 60 -9.50 2.97 -21.09
C PHE A 60 -10.58 3.32 -20.07
N ILE A 61 -10.16 3.87 -18.93
CA ILE A 61 -11.02 4.36 -17.86
C ILE A 61 -10.63 5.80 -17.56
N GLN A 62 -11.57 6.73 -17.62
CA GLN A 62 -11.37 8.06 -17.04
C GLN A 62 -12.09 8.14 -15.69
N MET A 63 -11.35 8.41 -14.64
CA MET A 63 -11.87 8.68 -13.31
C MET A 63 -11.77 10.18 -13.04
N LYS A 64 -12.93 10.86 -13.02
CA LYS A 64 -13.00 12.25 -12.57
C LYS A 64 -13.38 12.29 -11.10
N VAL A 65 -12.65 13.06 -10.32
CA VAL A 65 -12.77 13.12 -8.87
C VAL A 65 -12.99 14.56 -8.44
N GLU A 66 -13.95 14.73 -7.52
CA GLU A 66 -14.19 15.98 -6.82
C GLU A 66 -13.75 15.83 -5.37
N ILE A 67 -12.79 16.66 -4.96
CA ILE A 67 -12.33 16.74 -3.57
C ILE A 67 -12.54 18.13 -3.02
N ASP A 68 -12.90 18.20 -1.74
CA ASP A 68 -12.99 19.48 -1.03
C ASP A 68 -11.61 20.14 -0.88
N GLY A 69 -11.55 21.44 -1.12
CA GLY A 69 -10.30 22.20 -0.98
C GLY A 69 -9.27 21.99 -2.10
N TRP A 70 -9.66 21.44 -3.26
CA TRP A 70 -8.76 21.16 -4.38
C TRP A 70 -7.87 22.34 -4.78
N GLU A 71 -8.43 23.54 -4.97
CA GLU A 71 -7.65 24.70 -5.44
C GLU A 71 -6.59 25.14 -4.43
N GLN A 72 -6.88 25.05 -3.12
CA GLN A 72 -5.91 25.35 -2.07
C GLN A 72 -4.77 24.32 -2.07
N LEU A 73 -5.10 23.03 -2.12
CA LEU A 73 -4.11 21.95 -2.17
C LEU A 73 -3.22 22.07 -3.41
N ARG A 74 -3.82 22.39 -4.56
CA ARG A 74 -3.13 22.61 -5.83
C ARG A 74 -2.16 23.78 -5.75
N ALA A 75 -2.58 24.92 -5.19
CA ALA A 75 -1.74 26.11 -5.07
C ALA A 75 -0.50 25.88 -4.18
N VAL A 76 -0.64 25.15 -3.07
CA VAL A 76 0.48 24.78 -2.21
C VAL A 76 1.50 23.94 -2.97
N ARG A 77 1.02 22.95 -3.74
CA ARG A 77 1.90 22.01 -4.46
C ARG A 77 2.61 22.63 -5.66
N GLN A 78 1.98 23.56 -6.37
CA GLN A 78 2.63 24.28 -7.49
C GLN A 78 3.84 25.12 -7.06
N ASN A 79 3.94 25.48 -5.78
CA ASN A 79 5.06 26.24 -5.24
C ASN A 79 6.28 25.38 -4.88
N ILE A 80 6.19 24.04 -4.98
CA ILE A 80 7.32 23.17 -4.69
C ILE A 80 8.21 23.03 -5.95
N ARG A 81 9.44 23.55 -5.89
CA ARG A 81 10.32 23.82 -7.05
C ARG A 81 11.45 22.81 -7.32
N ASP A 82 11.55 21.70 -6.60
CA ASP A 82 12.71 20.78 -6.73
C ASP A 82 12.50 19.67 -7.78
N PRO A 83 13.31 19.59 -8.85
CA PRO A 83 13.22 18.56 -9.89
C PRO A 83 13.66 17.15 -9.45
N ALA A 84 14.52 17.01 -8.45
CA ALA A 84 14.96 15.70 -7.91
C ALA A 84 13.89 15.06 -7.02
N LEU A 85 12.98 15.89 -6.48
CA LEU A 85 11.75 15.46 -5.80
C LEU A 85 10.69 14.96 -6.79
N TYR A 86 10.84 15.20 -8.10
CA TYR A 86 9.83 14.87 -9.11
C TYR A 86 9.99 13.47 -9.73
N ALA A 87 11.14 12.82 -9.52
CA ALA A 87 11.51 11.59 -10.21
C ALA A 87 12.13 10.55 -9.29
N MET A 88 11.32 9.62 -8.77
CA MET A 88 11.74 8.23 -8.48
C MET A 88 10.57 7.31 -8.05
N LEU A 89 10.30 6.30 -8.89
CA LEU A 89 9.81 4.92 -8.62
C LEU A 89 8.30 4.75 -8.29
N ILE A 90 7.42 4.06 -9.07
CA ILE A 90 7.66 2.96 -10.05
C ILE A 90 6.49 2.76 -11.06
N GLY A 91 6.83 2.73 -12.36
CA GLY A 91 6.15 1.88 -13.35
C GLY A 91 4.84 2.40 -13.94
N GLN A 92 4.97 3.20 -14.99
CA GLN A 92 3.92 3.87 -15.77
C GLN A 92 3.35 5.14 -15.13
N GLY A 93 3.59 6.29 -15.78
CA GLY A 93 2.88 7.55 -15.54
C GLY A 93 3.27 8.35 -14.29
N ASP A 94 4.00 9.45 -14.51
CA ASP A 94 3.97 10.68 -13.69
C ASP A 94 4.80 10.81 -12.39
N ARG A 95 5.85 11.63 -12.50
CA ARG A 95 6.07 12.98 -11.91
C ARG A 95 5.64 13.32 -10.46
N CYS A 96 4.66 12.67 -9.86
CA CYS A 96 4.00 13.15 -8.62
C CYS A 96 4.35 12.35 -7.35
N GLU A 97 4.77 11.09 -7.46
CA GLU A 97 4.94 10.19 -6.29
C GLU A 97 6.14 10.57 -5.40
N ALA A 98 7.28 10.96 -5.98
CA ALA A 98 8.53 11.16 -5.24
C ALA A 98 8.53 12.39 -4.31
N LEU A 99 7.75 13.42 -4.63
CA LEU A 99 7.72 14.69 -3.90
C LEU A 99 6.95 14.53 -2.58
N ASN A 100 5.78 13.89 -2.63
CA ASN A 100 4.94 13.69 -1.46
C ASN A 100 5.61 12.73 -0.47
N MET A 101 6.36 11.76 -0.99
CA MET A 101 7.07 10.75 -0.21
C MET A 101 8.17 11.36 0.66
N ARG A 102 9.04 12.22 0.12
CA ARG A 102 10.11 12.85 0.91
C ARG A 102 9.61 13.90 1.90
N LEU A 103 8.64 14.73 1.51
CA LEU A 103 8.03 15.70 2.44
C LEU A 103 7.32 15.00 3.59
N ARG A 104 6.74 13.81 3.35
CA ARG A 104 6.15 12.99 4.40
C ARG A 104 7.20 12.26 5.22
N GLU A 105 8.27 11.74 4.63
CA GLU A 105 9.33 11.05 5.38
C GLU A 105 9.87 11.90 6.55
N GLU A 106 10.10 13.19 6.33
CA GLU A 106 10.53 14.13 7.38
C GLU A 106 9.43 14.43 8.42
N ALA A 107 8.16 14.27 8.05
CA ALA A 107 7.00 14.52 8.91
C ALA A 107 6.49 13.25 9.62
N LEU A 108 6.99 12.06 9.25
CA LEU A 108 6.55 10.80 9.84
C LEU A 108 7.16 10.62 11.23
N ASN A 109 6.29 10.37 12.20
CA ASN A 109 6.68 10.01 13.55
C ASN A 109 6.78 8.48 13.66
N PRO A 110 7.63 7.96 14.58
CA PRO A 110 7.67 6.53 14.86
C PRO A 110 6.28 5.99 15.24
N VAL A 111 5.90 4.87 14.62
CA VAL A 111 4.59 4.24 14.81
C VAL A 111 4.47 3.72 16.24
N GLN A 112 3.47 4.22 16.96
CA GLN A 112 3.13 3.74 18.30
C GLN A 112 2.00 2.72 18.19
N SER A 113 2.22 1.51 18.70
CA SER A 113 1.20 0.47 18.77
C SER A 113 1.24 -0.22 20.13
N GLY A 114 0.11 -0.72 20.60
CA GLY A 114 0.06 -1.67 21.73
C GLY A 114 0.03 -3.13 21.28
N ARG A 115 -0.26 -3.39 20.01
CA ARG A 115 -0.47 -4.74 19.47
C ARG A 115 0.88 -5.41 19.20
N VAL A 116 0.98 -6.66 19.64
CA VAL A 116 2.09 -7.57 19.35
C VAL A 116 1.51 -8.79 18.64
N TRP A 117 2.01 -9.12 17.46
CA TRP A 117 1.63 -10.30 16.70
C TRP A 117 2.60 -11.44 16.99
N THR A 118 2.13 -12.68 17.09
CA THR A 118 3.04 -13.83 17.08
C THR A 118 3.51 -14.13 15.67
N LEU A 119 4.71 -14.66 15.54
CA LEU A 119 5.22 -15.10 14.25
C LEU A 119 4.32 -16.19 13.62
N THR A 120 3.76 -17.09 14.43
CA THR A 120 2.80 -18.10 13.99
C THR A 120 1.53 -17.47 13.42
N GLU A 121 0.96 -16.45 14.08
CA GLU A 121 -0.19 -15.68 13.54
C GLU A 121 0.15 -15.12 12.15
N ILE A 122 1.30 -14.44 12.01
CA ILE A 122 1.72 -13.84 10.73
C ILE A 122 1.88 -14.91 9.64
N GLN A 123 2.51 -16.04 9.96
CA GLN A 123 2.69 -17.14 9.01
C GLN A 123 1.36 -17.77 8.58
N ASP A 124 0.40 -17.94 9.49
CA ASP A 124 -0.90 -18.53 9.19
C ASP A 124 -1.79 -17.57 8.39
N TYR A 125 -1.77 -16.27 8.71
CA TYR A 125 -2.41 -15.27 7.86
C TYR A 125 -1.75 -15.16 6.50
N MET A 126 -0.42 -15.28 6.39
CA MET A 126 0.26 -15.32 5.10
C MET A 126 -0.20 -16.54 4.27
N LYS A 127 -0.34 -17.72 4.87
CA LYS A 127 -0.89 -18.90 4.18
C LYS A 127 -2.32 -18.67 3.70
N THR A 128 -3.17 -18.10 4.57
CA THR A 128 -4.59 -17.83 4.27
C THR A 128 -4.74 -16.78 3.18
N PHE A 129 -3.95 -15.70 3.26
CA PHE A 129 -3.86 -14.66 2.25
C PHE A 129 -3.51 -15.24 0.88
N ILE A 130 -2.46 -16.06 0.78
CA ILE A 130 -2.06 -16.64 -0.52
C ILE A 130 -3.13 -17.57 -1.12
N ARG A 131 -3.97 -18.19 -0.28
CA ARG A 131 -5.13 -19.00 -0.74
C ARG A 131 -6.35 -18.15 -1.10
N SER A 132 -6.36 -16.88 -0.75
CA SER A 132 -7.49 -15.95 -0.90
C SER A 132 -7.27 -14.95 -2.05
N MET A 133 -6.63 -15.41 -3.14
CA MET A 133 -6.27 -14.60 -4.31
C MET A 133 -6.86 -15.22 -5.60
N PRO A 134 -8.19 -15.11 -5.80
CA PRO A 134 -8.88 -15.79 -6.91
C PRO A 134 -8.41 -15.32 -8.29
N ARG A 135 -8.09 -14.03 -8.48
CA ARG A 135 -7.59 -13.53 -9.77
C ARG A 135 -6.18 -14.06 -10.04
N TYR A 136 -5.31 -14.13 -9.04
CA TYR A 136 -4.00 -14.78 -9.15
C TYR A 136 -4.12 -16.28 -9.47
N GLU A 137 -5.09 -16.97 -8.90
CA GLU A 137 -5.33 -18.39 -9.21
C GLU A 137 -5.71 -18.57 -10.69
N GLN A 138 -6.60 -17.71 -11.18
CA GLN A 138 -7.07 -17.71 -12.57
C GLN A 138 -5.97 -17.32 -13.57
N THR A 139 -5.14 -16.32 -13.27
CA THR A 139 -4.24 -15.71 -14.27
C THR A 139 -2.75 -15.92 -13.99
N GLY A 140 -2.36 -16.03 -12.71
CA GLY A 140 -0.96 -16.07 -12.28
C GLY A 140 -0.19 -14.75 -12.43
N GLY A 141 -0.81 -13.72 -13.02
CA GLY A 141 -0.19 -12.43 -13.33
C GLY A 141 -0.53 -11.30 -12.34
N MET A 142 -1.20 -11.62 -11.23
CA MET A 142 -1.67 -10.63 -10.26
C MET A 142 -0.68 -10.40 -9.12
N HIS A 143 -0.62 -9.16 -8.65
CA HIS A 143 -0.17 -8.82 -7.30
C HIS A 143 -1.36 -8.72 -6.35
N ALA A 144 -1.05 -8.75 -5.05
CA ALA A 144 -2.06 -8.60 -4.01
C ALA A 144 -1.45 -8.01 -2.74
N ALA A 145 -2.31 -7.37 -1.96
CA ALA A 145 -2.04 -6.96 -0.59
C ALA A 145 -3.21 -7.39 0.29
N ALA A 146 -2.94 -7.51 1.59
CA ALA A 146 -3.92 -7.88 2.59
C ALA A 146 -3.74 -7.09 3.88
N LEU A 147 -4.85 -6.80 4.56
CA LEU A 147 -4.85 -6.28 5.92
C LEU A 147 -5.51 -7.30 6.83
N VAL A 148 -4.90 -7.50 7.99
CA VAL A 148 -5.45 -8.32 9.07
C VAL A 148 -5.71 -7.43 10.27
N THR A 149 -6.94 -7.46 10.79
CA THR A 149 -7.33 -6.73 12.00
C THR A 149 -6.94 -7.49 13.26
N ALA A 150 -6.93 -6.81 14.42
CA ALA A 150 -6.66 -7.44 15.70
C ALA A 150 -7.71 -8.52 16.05
N GLU A 151 -8.93 -8.36 15.52
CA GLU A 151 -10.05 -9.30 15.66
C GLU A 151 -9.95 -10.50 14.71
N GLY A 152 -9.01 -10.47 13.77
CA GLY A 152 -8.72 -11.55 12.83
C GLY A 152 -9.44 -11.46 11.49
N ASP A 153 -10.03 -10.31 11.15
CA ASP A 153 -10.62 -10.09 9.84
C ASP A 153 -9.52 -9.96 8.79
N LEU A 154 -9.59 -10.78 7.73
CA LEU A 154 -8.68 -10.72 6.59
C LEU A 154 -9.34 -10.02 5.39
N LEU A 155 -8.80 -8.88 4.99
CA LEU A 155 -9.13 -8.21 3.74
C LEU A 155 -8.06 -8.50 2.69
N VAL A 156 -8.44 -8.88 1.47
CA VAL A 156 -7.53 -9.05 0.33
C VAL A 156 -7.95 -8.15 -0.84
N ARG A 157 -6.96 -7.53 -1.50
CA ARG A 157 -7.15 -6.84 -2.78
C ARG A 157 -6.07 -7.25 -3.77
N GLU A 158 -6.51 -7.52 -4.99
CA GLU A 158 -5.65 -7.90 -6.11
C GLU A 158 -5.57 -6.76 -7.13
N ASP A 159 -4.42 -6.65 -7.77
CA ASP A 159 -4.19 -5.73 -8.88
C ASP A 159 -2.97 -6.19 -9.70
N ILE A 160 -2.86 -5.78 -10.96
CA ILE A 160 -1.64 -5.99 -11.75
C ILE A 160 -0.45 -5.21 -11.18
N GLY A 161 -0.71 -4.09 -10.50
CA GLY A 161 0.27 -3.25 -9.84
C GLY A 161 0.32 -3.49 -8.33
N ARG A 162 1.48 -3.86 -7.78
CA ARG A 162 1.65 -4.03 -6.32
C ARG A 162 1.36 -2.77 -5.50
N HIS A 163 1.55 -1.58 -6.07
CA HIS A 163 1.23 -0.32 -5.40
C HIS A 163 -0.27 -0.10 -5.33
N ASN A 164 -0.99 -0.38 -6.42
CA ASN A 164 -2.45 -0.30 -6.47
C ASN A 164 -3.09 -1.27 -5.48
N ALA A 165 -2.55 -2.48 -5.35
CA ALA A 165 -3.05 -3.45 -4.37
C ALA A 165 -2.96 -2.91 -2.92
N ILE A 166 -1.85 -2.25 -2.57
CA ILE A 166 -1.70 -1.58 -1.26
C ILE A 166 -2.68 -0.41 -1.12
N ASP A 167 -2.80 0.43 -2.16
CA ASP A 167 -3.73 1.57 -2.15
C ASP A 167 -5.17 1.09 -1.92
N LYS A 168 -5.58 0.00 -2.58
CA LYS A 168 -6.90 -0.60 -2.38
C LYS A 168 -7.11 -1.08 -0.94
N VAL A 169 -6.20 -1.84 -0.34
CA VAL A 169 -6.42 -2.31 1.05
C VAL A 169 -6.46 -1.15 2.05
N ILE A 170 -5.60 -0.14 1.88
CA ILE A 170 -5.57 1.04 2.76
C ILE A 170 -6.84 1.88 2.57
N GLY A 171 -7.31 2.09 1.34
CA GLY A 171 -8.54 2.81 1.07
C GLY A 171 -9.78 2.13 1.66
N TYR A 172 -9.83 0.80 1.64
CA TYR A 172 -10.88 0.06 2.34
C TYR A 172 -10.81 0.26 3.86
N ALA A 173 -9.61 0.16 4.45
CA ALA A 173 -9.39 0.31 5.88
C ALA A 173 -9.78 1.72 6.36
N LEU A 174 -9.46 2.75 5.57
CA LEU A 174 -9.89 4.13 5.76
C LEU A 174 -11.42 4.26 5.82
N LYS A 175 -12.15 3.65 4.87
CA LYS A 175 -13.62 3.65 4.88
C LYS A 175 -14.21 2.95 6.10
N ARG A 176 -13.52 1.94 6.63
CA ARG A 176 -13.94 1.19 7.81
C ARG A 176 -13.50 1.82 9.13
N GLY A 177 -12.63 2.83 9.10
CA GLY A 177 -12.04 3.42 10.30
C GLY A 177 -11.12 2.45 11.06
N TRP A 178 -10.45 1.54 10.35
CA TRP A 178 -9.55 0.58 10.97
C TRP A 178 -8.22 1.25 11.37
N PRO A 179 -7.85 1.30 12.65
CA PRO A 179 -6.63 1.97 13.10
C PRO A 179 -5.39 1.21 12.61
N GLY A 180 -4.55 1.87 11.81
CA GLY A 180 -3.40 1.25 11.15
C GLY A 180 -2.41 0.61 12.12
N GLU A 181 -2.22 1.19 13.30
CA GLU A 181 -1.30 0.71 14.32
C GLU A 181 -1.63 -0.68 14.84
N ASN A 182 -2.89 -1.13 14.68
CA ASN A 182 -3.38 -2.44 15.08
C ASN A 182 -3.50 -3.43 13.91
N LEU A 183 -3.06 -3.06 12.71
CA LEU A 183 -3.15 -3.91 11.52
C LEU A 183 -1.81 -4.57 11.18
N LEU A 184 -1.92 -5.77 10.61
CA LEU A 184 -0.84 -6.44 9.90
C LEU A 184 -1.04 -6.27 8.39
N LEU A 185 -0.07 -5.67 7.70
CA LEU A 185 -0.06 -5.54 6.25
C LEU A 185 0.73 -6.67 5.60
N LEU A 186 0.08 -7.47 4.77
CA LEU A 186 0.68 -8.55 4.00
C LEU A 186 0.76 -8.17 2.52
N ALA A 187 1.84 -8.56 1.84
CA ALA A 187 2.00 -8.31 0.40
C ALA A 187 2.64 -9.50 -0.33
N THR A 188 2.32 -9.63 -1.62
CA THR A 188 3.00 -10.60 -2.51
C THR A 188 4.28 -10.04 -3.14
N GLY A 189 4.35 -8.71 -3.33
CA GLY A 189 5.49 -8.01 -3.91
C GLY A 189 6.62 -7.72 -2.93
N ARG A 190 7.80 -7.34 -3.43
CA ARG A 190 8.93 -6.86 -2.61
C ARG A 190 8.53 -5.62 -1.82
N ILE A 191 8.97 -5.49 -0.57
CA ILE A 191 8.80 -4.25 0.21
C ILE A 191 9.88 -3.27 -0.24
N THR A 192 9.51 -2.31 -1.09
CA THR A 192 10.35 -1.18 -1.51
C THR A 192 10.15 0.02 -0.60
N LEU A 193 11.01 1.04 -0.70
CA LEU A 193 10.87 2.30 0.05
C LEU A 193 9.46 2.90 -0.12
N ALA A 194 8.97 2.98 -1.37
CA ALA A 194 7.62 3.45 -1.67
C ALA A 194 6.51 2.65 -0.97
N MET A 195 6.63 1.32 -0.90
CA MET A 195 5.64 0.48 -0.22
C MET A 195 5.71 0.64 1.30
N MET A 196 6.91 0.75 1.87
CA MET A 196 7.09 1.03 3.29
C MET A 196 6.53 2.40 3.67
N MET A 197 6.73 3.44 2.85
CA MET A 197 6.14 4.75 3.10
C MET A 197 4.61 4.73 3.09
N LYS A 198 3.98 3.93 2.21
CA LYS A 198 2.51 3.76 2.23
C LYS A 198 2.05 3.12 3.55
N ALA A 199 2.74 2.08 3.99
CA ALA A 199 2.48 1.43 5.27
C ALA A 199 2.63 2.41 6.45
N ALA A 200 3.77 3.12 6.49
CA ALA A 200 4.08 4.11 7.51
C ALA A 200 3.11 5.30 7.54
N THR A 201 2.73 5.80 6.36
CA THR A 201 1.76 6.89 6.21
C THR A 201 0.41 6.54 6.84
N TYR A 202 -0.01 5.28 6.71
CA TYR A 202 -1.23 4.79 7.33
C TYR A 202 -1.06 4.39 8.80
N GLY A 203 0.17 4.38 9.32
CA GLY A 203 0.47 3.99 10.69
C GLY A 203 0.58 2.47 10.92
N ILE A 204 0.80 1.67 9.88
CA ILE A 204 0.98 0.22 10.02
C ILE A 204 2.21 -0.09 10.88
N SER A 205 2.03 -0.92 11.91
CA SER A 205 3.11 -1.31 12.83
C SER A 205 3.86 -2.59 12.43
N VAL A 206 3.24 -3.47 11.64
CA VAL A 206 3.86 -4.71 11.13
C VAL A 206 3.56 -4.90 9.64
N MET A 207 4.61 -5.10 8.83
CA MET A 207 4.50 -5.41 7.41
C MET A 207 5.25 -6.70 7.07
N ALA A 208 4.59 -7.64 6.40
CA ALA A 208 5.18 -8.90 5.98
C ALA A 208 4.98 -9.18 4.49
N THR A 209 5.97 -9.80 3.86
CA THR A 209 5.89 -10.20 2.46
C THR A 209 6.41 -11.61 2.23
N ARG A 210 5.88 -12.26 1.19
CA ARG A 210 6.44 -13.52 0.64
C ARG A 210 7.78 -13.31 -0.10
N SER A 211 8.15 -12.07 -0.37
CA SER A 211 9.33 -11.66 -1.16
C SER A 211 10.40 -10.98 -0.29
N ALA A 212 11.32 -10.22 -0.88
CA ALA A 212 12.37 -9.50 -0.15
C ALA A 212 11.92 -8.08 0.27
N ALA A 213 12.59 -7.49 1.27
CA ALA A 213 12.59 -6.05 1.51
C ALA A 213 13.88 -5.42 0.97
N THR A 214 13.83 -4.20 0.44
CA THR A 214 15.03 -3.47 0.02
C THR A 214 15.72 -2.79 1.19
N ARG A 215 17.03 -2.55 1.10
CA ARG A 215 17.79 -1.87 2.18
C ARG A 215 17.19 -0.52 2.57
N GLN A 216 16.69 0.26 1.60
CA GLN A 216 16.05 1.55 1.87
C GLN A 216 14.75 1.38 2.66
N ALA A 217 13.94 0.37 2.32
CA ALA A 217 12.72 0.08 3.06
C ALA A 217 13.02 -0.36 4.50
N VAL A 218 14.02 -1.21 4.68
CA VAL A 218 14.48 -1.67 6.00
C VAL A 218 14.98 -0.49 6.83
N ALA A 219 15.79 0.41 6.25
CA ALA A 219 16.27 1.59 6.96
C ALA A 219 15.12 2.48 7.46
N LEU A 220 14.14 2.76 6.59
CA LEU A 220 12.96 3.55 6.97
C LEU A 220 12.12 2.84 8.04
N ALA A 221 11.90 1.53 7.89
CA ALA A 221 11.15 0.74 8.87
C ALA A 221 11.81 0.76 10.25
N THR A 222 13.14 0.66 10.31
CA THR A 222 13.91 0.77 11.56
C THR A 222 13.72 2.14 12.20
N GLN A 223 13.83 3.21 11.41
CA GLN A 223 13.64 4.59 11.90
C GLN A 223 12.24 4.80 12.48
N LEU A 224 11.22 4.22 11.84
CA LEU A 224 9.82 4.41 12.22
C LEU A 224 9.28 3.35 13.18
N GLY A 225 10.09 2.38 13.60
CA GLY A 225 9.67 1.33 14.54
C GLY A 225 8.64 0.35 13.95
N ILE A 226 8.73 0.05 12.65
CA ILE A 226 7.84 -0.88 11.94
C ILE A 226 8.52 -2.24 11.82
N ASP A 227 7.88 -3.31 12.30
CA ASP A 227 8.41 -4.67 12.12
C ASP A 227 8.20 -5.15 10.69
N THR A 228 9.30 -5.56 10.05
CA THR A 228 9.31 -5.92 8.63
C THR A 228 9.82 -7.33 8.44
N LEU A 229 8.98 -8.18 7.85
CA LEU A 229 9.28 -9.57 7.56
C LEU A 229 9.32 -9.84 6.06
N GLY A 230 10.43 -10.41 5.60
CA GLY A 230 10.57 -10.95 4.25
C GLY A 230 10.45 -12.46 4.21
N TYR A 231 10.29 -12.97 2.99
CA TYR A 231 10.35 -14.38 2.66
C TYR A 231 9.45 -15.26 3.53
N VAL A 232 8.31 -14.73 4.00
CA VAL A 232 7.35 -15.47 4.84
C VAL A 232 6.65 -16.51 3.97
N ARG A 233 7.20 -17.72 3.94
CA ARG A 233 6.67 -18.87 3.17
C ARG A 233 7.32 -20.18 3.62
N GLY A 234 6.53 -21.25 3.61
CA GLY A 234 7.05 -22.60 3.88
C GLY A 234 7.76 -22.73 5.23
N GLY A 235 7.25 -22.04 6.26
CA GLY A 235 7.85 -22.01 7.60
C GLY A 235 9.16 -21.22 7.71
N ARG A 236 9.57 -20.53 6.64
CA ARG A 236 10.75 -19.64 6.63
C ARG A 236 10.30 -18.19 6.67
N TYR A 237 11.16 -17.35 7.23
CA TYR A 237 11.02 -15.90 7.26
C TYR A 237 12.41 -15.26 7.39
N MET A 238 12.48 -13.97 7.13
CA MET A 238 13.61 -13.09 7.43
C MET A 238 13.05 -11.89 8.18
N LEU A 239 13.42 -11.71 9.45
CA LEU A 239 13.04 -10.53 10.21
C LEU A 239 14.09 -9.44 9.97
N TYR A 240 13.71 -8.37 9.27
CA TYR A 240 14.63 -7.28 8.94
C TYR A 240 14.74 -6.23 10.05
N THR A 241 13.64 -5.99 10.77
CA THR A 241 13.55 -4.94 11.78
C THR A 241 12.83 -5.48 13.02
N PRO A 242 13.49 -5.52 14.19
CA PRO A 242 12.87 -5.90 15.46
C PRO A 242 12.58 -4.67 16.34
N ALA A 243 11.36 -4.14 16.23
CA ALA A 243 10.76 -3.11 17.07
C ALA A 243 9.80 -3.71 18.14
N PHE A 244 9.98 -5.01 18.46
CA PHE A 244 9.26 -5.74 19.50
C PHE A 244 7.73 -5.82 19.29
N ARG A 245 7.27 -5.77 18.04
CA ARG A 245 5.86 -5.98 17.65
C ARG A 245 5.60 -7.39 17.14
N VAL A 246 6.65 -8.15 16.88
CA VAL A 246 6.59 -9.58 16.56
C VAL A 246 7.19 -10.40 17.69
N LYS A 247 6.36 -11.24 18.30
CA LYS A 247 6.79 -12.24 19.27
C LYS A 247 7.20 -13.52 18.55
N ILE A 248 8.45 -13.93 18.75
CA ILE A 248 8.99 -15.19 18.26
C ILE A 248 8.96 -16.18 19.43
N GLU A 249 8.33 -17.33 19.24
CA GLU A 249 8.18 -18.35 20.27
C GLU A 249 9.47 -19.18 20.41
N GLU A 250 9.73 -19.72 21.60
CA GLU A 250 10.93 -20.53 21.86
C GLU A 250 10.97 -21.77 20.94
N GLY A 251 12.04 -21.90 20.15
CA GLY A 251 12.27 -23.03 19.23
C GLY A 251 12.34 -22.65 17.75
N GLU A 252 11.96 -21.44 17.36
CA GLU A 252 12.10 -20.97 15.98
C GLU A 252 13.48 -20.33 15.74
N THR A 253 14.19 -20.78 14.70
CA THR A 253 15.51 -20.23 14.34
C THR A 253 15.36 -18.88 13.65
N LEU A 254 15.85 -17.84 14.30
CA LEU A 254 16.03 -16.51 13.71
C LEU A 254 17.06 -16.58 12.57
N SER A 255 16.60 -16.38 11.34
CA SER A 255 17.50 -16.01 10.25
C SER A 255 17.68 -14.50 10.30
N VAL A 256 18.80 -14.02 10.86
CA VAL A 256 19.18 -12.60 10.90
C VAL A 256 20.36 -12.41 9.94
N THR A 257 20.33 -11.34 9.14
CA THR A 257 21.46 -10.89 8.31
C THR A 257 21.62 -9.40 8.39
#